data_AF-A0A352VQL8-F1
#
_entry.id   AF-A0A352VQL8-F1
#
_cell.length_a   1.000
_cell.length_b   1.000
_cell.length_c   1.000
_cell.angle_alpha   90.00
_cell.angle_beta   90.00
_cell.angle_gamma   90.00
#
_symmetry.space_group_name_H-M   'P 1'
#
loop_
_entity.id
_entity.type
_entity.pdbx_description
1 polymer ?
#
loop_
_entity_poly.entity_id
_entity_poly.type
_entity_poly.pdbx_seq_one_letter_code
_entity_poly.pdbx_strand_id
1 'polypeptide(L)'
;MTDRASTLLSGRRERLERILERELKPPMTGPSSPMPPHVREFLCQEAEDLYWNELEWENITDEEALDDGPITQLAFPGFLAFVRGLLLTEVMPDALAPASPRPQVVEDTLGFLCGRVVELEESLATGGGDDPDKARSEMDMTSRLIDFVLYRFHELAPAEIELAEAGGHASA
;
A
#
# COMPACT_ATOMS: atom_id res chain seq x y z
N MET A 1 -6.37 17.05 -6.28
CA MET A 1 -5.68 16.13 -5.35
C MET A 1 -5.02 14.95 -6.07
N THR A 2 -5.60 14.43 -7.16
CA THR A 2 -5.04 13.32 -7.96
C THR A 2 -3.62 13.56 -8.50
N ASP A 3 -3.26 14.80 -8.83
CA ASP A 3 -1.94 15.15 -9.37
C ASP A 3 -0.82 15.01 -8.32
N ARG A 4 -1.06 15.42 -7.07
CA ARG A 4 -0.09 15.25 -5.98
C ARG A 4 0.06 13.78 -5.58
N ALA A 5 -1.04 13.04 -5.50
CA ALA A 5 -1.03 11.62 -5.17
C ALA A 5 -0.25 10.80 -6.23
N SER A 6 -0.49 11.07 -7.51
CA SER A 6 0.26 10.43 -8.60
C SER A 6 1.75 10.82 -8.58
N THR A 7 2.07 12.09 -8.30
CA THR A 7 3.46 12.54 -8.13
C THR A 7 4.16 11.81 -6.98
N LEU A 8 3.49 11.65 -5.82
CA LEU A 8 4.03 10.89 -4.69
C LEU A 8 4.30 9.43 -5.07
N LEU A 9 3.35 8.78 -5.74
CA LEU A 9 3.49 7.39 -6.18
C LEU A 9 4.64 7.22 -7.18
N SER A 10 4.73 8.10 -8.17
CA SER A 10 5.84 8.13 -9.13
C SER A 10 7.18 8.34 -8.44
N GLY A 11 7.28 9.29 -7.52
CA GLY A 11 8.51 9.55 -6.77
C GLY A 11 8.96 8.36 -5.93
N ARG A 12 8.03 7.60 -5.34
CA ARG A 12 8.35 6.35 -4.62
C ARG A 12 8.87 5.27 -5.54
N ARG A 13 8.27 5.10 -6.72
CA ARG A 13 8.76 4.15 -7.74
C ARG A 13 10.16 4.52 -8.21
N GLU A 14 10.40 5.78 -8.57
CA GLU A 14 11.72 6.27 -8.98
C GLU A 14 12.79 6.07 -7.90
N ARG A 15 12.42 6.27 -6.62
CA ARG A 15 13.31 5.97 -5.49
C ARG A 15 13.68 4.50 -5.44
N LEU A 16 12.70 3.60 -5.54
CA LEU A 16 12.94 2.17 -5.54
C LEU A 16 13.79 1.74 -6.74
N GLU A 17 13.51 2.23 -7.95
CA GLU A 17 14.33 1.94 -9.14
C GLU A 17 15.78 2.36 -8.98
N ARG A 18 16.01 3.52 -8.35
CA ARG A 18 17.35 4.02 -8.05
C ARG A 18 18.08 3.14 -7.03
N ILE A 19 17.40 2.70 -5.98
CA ILE A 19 17.99 1.83 -4.95
C ILE A 19 18.30 0.44 -5.51
N LEU A 20 17.41 -0.10 -6.34
CA LEU A 20 17.54 -1.43 -6.92
C LEU A 20 18.39 -1.47 -8.20
N GLU A 21 18.79 -0.30 -8.70
CA GLU A 21 19.54 -0.14 -9.96
C GLU A 21 18.87 -0.82 -11.17
N ARG A 22 17.53 -0.86 -11.19
CA ARG A 22 16.73 -1.46 -12.27
C ARG A 22 15.35 -0.82 -12.37
N GLU A 23 14.75 -0.91 -13.55
CA GLU A 23 13.36 -0.50 -13.77
C GLU A 23 12.39 -1.44 -13.02
N LEU A 24 11.35 -0.85 -12.43
CA LEU A 24 10.27 -1.58 -11.81
C LEU A 24 9.28 -2.01 -12.89
N LYS A 25 9.12 -3.32 -13.08
CA LYS A 25 8.16 -3.85 -14.04
C LYS A 25 6.78 -3.93 -13.40
N PRO A 26 5.70 -3.53 -14.08
CA PRO A 26 4.36 -3.85 -13.63
C PRO A 26 4.17 -5.38 -13.64
N PRO A 27 3.34 -5.94 -12.75
CA PRO A 27 3.12 -7.37 -12.67
C PRO A 27 2.61 -7.89 -14.02
N MET A 28 3.32 -8.89 -14.56
CA MET A 28 3.16 -9.39 -15.93
C MET A 28 1.91 -10.26 -16.13
N THR A 29 0.77 -9.94 -15.53
CA THR A 29 -0.45 -10.72 -15.77
C THR A 29 -1.69 -9.96 -15.32
N GLY A 30 -2.49 -9.53 -16.30
CA GLY A 30 -3.92 -9.29 -16.10
C GLY A 30 -4.71 -10.39 -16.80
N PRO A 31 -5.91 -10.76 -16.33
CA PRO A 31 -6.78 -11.69 -17.03
C PRO A 31 -7.05 -11.18 -18.44
N SER A 32 -7.09 -12.09 -19.41
CA SER A 32 -7.34 -11.78 -20.82
C SER A 32 -8.70 -11.11 -21.06
N SER A 33 -9.58 -11.07 -20.07
CA SER A 33 -10.89 -10.45 -20.13
C SER A 33 -10.94 -9.16 -19.30
N PRO A 34 -11.40 -8.04 -19.87
CA PRO A 34 -11.54 -6.78 -19.15
C PRO A 34 -12.51 -6.93 -17.98
N MET A 35 -12.13 -6.39 -16.83
CA MET A 35 -12.97 -6.39 -15.62
C MET A 35 -14.18 -5.45 -15.82
N PRO A 36 -15.40 -5.87 -15.45
CA PRO A 36 -16.55 -4.96 -15.41
C PRO A 36 -16.31 -3.79 -14.45
N PRO A 37 -16.71 -2.55 -14.80
CA PRO A 37 -16.47 -1.38 -13.95
C PRO A 37 -16.98 -1.52 -12.51
N HIS A 38 -18.17 -2.08 -12.31
CA HIS A 38 -18.75 -2.28 -10.98
C HIS A 38 -17.96 -3.25 -10.11
N VAL A 39 -17.26 -4.23 -10.70
CA VAL A 39 -16.38 -5.14 -9.94
C VAL A 39 -15.12 -4.40 -9.50
N ARG A 40 -14.58 -3.52 -10.37
CA ARG A 40 -13.41 -2.71 -10.04
C ARG A 40 -13.73 -1.76 -8.87
N GLU A 41 -14.86 -1.06 -8.97
CA GLU A 41 -15.35 -0.16 -7.94
C GLU A 41 -15.57 -0.89 -6.61
N PHE A 42 -16.27 -2.03 -6.64
CA PHE A 42 -16.47 -2.87 -5.46
C PHE A 42 -15.15 -3.27 -4.80
N LEU A 43 -14.18 -3.77 -5.58
CA LEU A 43 -12.89 -4.20 -5.02
C LEU A 43 -12.05 -3.02 -4.48
N CYS A 44 -12.17 -1.83 -5.06
CA CYS A 44 -11.53 -0.63 -4.51
C CYS A 44 -12.18 -0.25 -3.18
N GLN A 45 -13.51 -0.28 -3.10
CA GLN A 45 -14.24 0.02 -1.88
C GLN A 45 -13.90 -0.97 -0.76
N GLU A 46 -13.79 -2.27 -1.06
CA GLU A 46 -13.35 -3.28 -0.09
C GLU A 46 -11.92 -3.01 0.42
N ALA A 47 -11.02 -2.52 -0.44
CA ALA A 47 -9.66 -2.14 -0.02
C ALA A 47 -9.69 -0.95 0.95
N GLU A 48 -10.50 0.07 0.64
CA GLU A 48 -10.66 1.25 1.50
C GLU A 48 -11.29 0.86 2.84
N ASP A 49 -12.35 0.06 2.83
CA ASP A 49 -13.02 -0.41 4.04
C ASP A 49 -12.07 -1.23 4.92
N LEU A 50 -11.25 -2.12 4.35
CA LEU A 50 -10.22 -2.85 5.09
C LEU A 50 -9.18 -1.91 5.72
N TYR A 51 -8.69 -0.93 4.96
CA TYR A 51 -7.75 0.07 5.47
C TYR A 51 -8.33 0.83 6.67
N TRP A 52 -9.57 1.33 6.55
CA TRP A 52 -10.20 2.09 7.63
C TRP A 52 -10.48 1.23 8.87
N ASN A 53 -10.97 0.00 8.67
CA ASN A 53 -11.24 -0.91 9.77
C ASN A 53 -9.96 -1.22 10.55
N GLU A 54 -8.87 -1.57 9.85
CA GLU A 54 -7.60 -1.92 10.49
C GLU A 54 -6.94 -0.71 11.17
N LEU A 55 -7.01 0.47 10.54
CA LEU A 55 -6.54 1.70 11.16
C LEU A 55 -7.37 2.08 12.40
N GLU A 56 -8.69 1.88 12.39
CA GLU A 56 -9.55 2.10 13.55
C GLU A 56 -9.18 1.16 14.69
N TRP A 57 -8.95 -0.12 14.40
CA TRP A 57 -8.47 -1.08 15.38
C TRP A 57 -7.16 -0.64 16.02
N GLU A 58 -6.15 -0.29 15.22
CA GLU A 58 -4.85 0.16 15.74
C GLU A 58 -4.99 1.41 16.62
N ASN A 59 -5.82 2.37 16.21
CA ASN A 59 -6.07 3.57 17.01
C ASN A 59 -6.76 3.30 18.36
N ILE A 60 -7.48 2.18 18.48
CA ILE A 60 -8.16 1.78 19.71
C ILE A 60 -7.21 1.00 20.63
N THR A 61 -6.36 0.15 20.06
CA THR A 61 -5.57 -0.82 20.82
C THR A 61 -4.16 -0.33 21.15
N ASP A 62 -3.54 0.48 20.27
CA ASP A 62 -2.13 0.89 20.34
C ASP A 62 -1.19 -0.32 20.57
N GLU A 63 -1.66 -1.52 20.17
CA GLU A 63 -1.05 -2.81 20.54
C GLU A 63 0.27 -3.05 19.82
N GLU A 64 0.54 -2.30 18.74
CA GLU A 64 1.75 -2.44 17.93
C GLU A 64 2.79 -1.38 18.21
N ALA A 65 2.53 -0.47 19.15
CA ALA A 65 3.52 0.46 19.68
C ALA A 65 4.60 -0.31 20.47
N LEU A 66 5.55 -0.89 19.75
CA LEU A 66 6.77 -1.45 20.33
C LEU A 66 7.78 -0.32 20.63
N ASP A 67 8.79 -0.62 21.46
CA ASP A 67 9.85 0.33 21.82
C ASP A 67 10.62 0.90 20.59
N ASP A 68 10.54 0.24 19.42
CA ASP A 68 11.12 0.65 18.13
C ASP A 68 10.09 1.28 17.14
N GLY A 69 8.85 1.53 17.57
CA GLY A 69 7.76 2.10 16.76
C GLY A 69 6.78 1.06 16.17
N PRO A 70 5.65 1.51 15.59
CA PRO A 70 4.59 0.63 15.09
C PRO A 70 5.06 -0.25 13.92
N ILE A 71 4.80 -1.57 13.98
CA ILE A 71 5.09 -2.49 12.88
C ILE A 71 3.92 -2.51 11.92
N THR A 72 3.88 -1.59 10.95
CA THR A 72 2.77 -1.45 9.98
C THR A 72 2.33 -2.75 9.26
N GLN A 73 3.18 -3.78 9.12
CA GLN A 73 2.73 -5.07 8.55
C GLN A 73 1.78 -5.84 9.46
N LEU A 74 1.93 -5.68 10.77
CA LEU A 74 1.08 -6.31 11.77
C LEU A 74 -0.25 -5.54 11.87
N ALA A 75 -0.24 -4.21 11.70
CA ALA A 75 -1.43 -3.36 11.80
C ALA A 75 -2.40 -3.55 10.63
N PHE A 76 -1.88 -3.92 9.45
CA PHE A 76 -2.68 -4.08 8.22
C PHE A 76 -2.66 -5.51 7.63
N PRO A 77 -2.91 -6.57 8.43
CA PRO A 77 -2.66 -7.94 8.00
C PRO A 77 -3.70 -8.41 6.96
N GLY A 78 -4.96 -8.04 7.15
CA GLY A 78 -6.08 -8.32 6.25
C GLY A 78 -5.98 -7.53 4.96
N PHE A 79 -5.63 -6.23 5.03
CA PHE A 79 -5.38 -5.43 3.84
C PHE A 79 -4.23 -5.99 2.99
N LEU A 80 -3.10 -6.35 3.62
CA LEU A 80 -1.97 -6.93 2.90
C LEU A 80 -2.27 -8.33 2.33
N ALA A 81 -3.10 -9.11 3.01
CA ALA A 81 -3.60 -10.38 2.49
C ALA A 81 -4.52 -10.18 1.28
N PHE A 82 -5.40 -9.18 1.32
CA PHE A 82 -6.28 -8.80 0.22
C PHE A 82 -5.48 -8.38 -1.02
N VAL A 83 -4.50 -7.48 -0.87
CA VAL A 83 -3.57 -7.08 -1.94
C VAL A 83 -2.85 -8.29 -2.54
N ARG A 84 -2.37 -9.22 -1.69
CA ARG A 84 -1.73 -10.45 -2.16
C ARG A 84 -2.70 -11.31 -2.98
N GLY A 85 -3.96 -11.42 -2.57
CA GLY A 85 -5.00 -12.13 -3.31
C GLY A 85 -5.27 -11.52 -4.69
N LEU A 86 -5.25 -10.19 -4.79
CA LEU A 86 -5.39 -9.48 -6.07
C LEU A 86 -4.18 -9.66 -7.00
N LEU A 87 -3.02 -10.08 -6.50
CA LEU A 87 -1.82 -10.32 -7.33
C LEU A 87 -1.56 -11.80 -7.57
N LEU A 88 -2.42 -12.68 -7.06
CA LEU A 88 -2.21 -14.11 -7.13
C LEU A 88 -2.30 -14.62 -8.58
N THR A 89 -1.23 -15.26 -9.05
CA THR A 89 -1.12 -15.84 -10.41
C THR A 89 -1.29 -17.36 -10.42
N GLU A 90 -1.09 -18.02 -9.29
CA GLU A 90 -1.20 -19.47 -9.14
C GLU A 90 -2.10 -19.83 -7.96
N VAL A 91 -2.91 -20.86 -8.13
CA VAL A 91 -3.77 -21.44 -7.08
C VAL A 91 -3.44 -22.91 -6.92
N MET A 92 -3.79 -23.47 -5.76
CA MET A 92 -3.63 -24.90 -5.52
C MET A 92 -4.42 -25.73 -6.54
N PRO A 93 -3.96 -26.95 -6.89
CA PRO A 93 -4.61 -27.79 -7.90
C PRO A 93 -6.08 -28.14 -7.62
N ASP A 94 -6.50 -28.10 -6.36
CA ASP A 94 -7.86 -28.38 -5.89
C ASP A 94 -8.73 -27.12 -5.77
N ALA A 95 -8.23 -25.95 -6.18
CA ALA A 95 -9.00 -24.71 -6.15
C ALA A 95 -10.22 -24.78 -7.07
N LEU A 96 -11.37 -24.32 -6.55
CA LEU A 96 -12.64 -24.29 -7.28
C LEU A 96 -12.69 -23.25 -8.40
N ALA A 97 -11.75 -22.31 -8.42
CA ALA A 97 -11.62 -21.27 -9.43
C ALA A 97 -10.14 -21.00 -9.72
N PRO A 98 -9.79 -20.64 -10.97
CA PRO A 98 -8.44 -20.25 -11.32
C PRO A 98 -8.05 -18.94 -10.63
N ALA A 99 -6.74 -18.70 -10.55
CA ALA A 99 -6.22 -17.39 -10.19
C ALA A 99 -6.74 -16.31 -11.15
N SER A 100 -7.13 -15.15 -10.60
CA SER A 100 -7.67 -14.04 -11.39
C SER A 100 -7.04 -12.72 -10.94
N PRO A 101 -5.75 -12.50 -11.27
CA PRO A 101 -5.00 -11.36 -10.76
C PRO A 101 -5.59 -10.04 -11.26
N ARG A 102 -5.82 -9.08 -10.36
CA ARG A 102 -6.43 -7.77 -10.63
C ARG A 102 -5.45 -6.64 -10.28
N PRO A 103 -4.30 -6.54 -10.97
CA PRO A 103 -3.29 -5.51 -10.66
C PRO A 103 -3.82 -4.08 -10.83
N GLN A 104 -4.84 -3.87 -11.67
CA GLN A 104 -5.46 -2.55 -11.83
C GLN A 104 -6.11 -2.04 -10.54
N VAL A 105 -6.69 -2.95 -9.73
CA VAL A 105 -7.28 -2.59 -8.44
C VAL A 105 -6.17 -2.19 -7.47
N VAL A 106 -5.05 -2.93 -7.44
CA VAL A 106 -3.91 -2.59 -6.58
C VAL A 106 -3.31 -1.22 -6.94
N GLU A 107 -3.26 -0.89 -8.24
CA GLU A 107 -2.85 0.44 -8.70
C GLU A 107 -3.80 1.55 -8.19
N ASP A 108 -5.11 1.33 -8.26
CA ASP A 108 -6.09 2.28 -7.73
C ASP A 108 -5.98 2.43 -6.21
N THR A 109 -5.79 1.32 -5.50
CA THR A 109 -5.55 1.29 -4.06
C THR A 109 -4.28 2.07 -3.68
N LEU A 110 -3.18 1.94 -4.45
CA LEU A 110 -1.98 2.77 -4.26
C LEU A 110 -2.30 4.26 -4.45
N GLY A 111 -3.15 4.60 -5.42
CA GLY A 111 -3.65 5.95 -5.63
C GLY A 111 -4.42 6.49 -4.43
N PHE A 112 -5.32 5.68 -3.86
CA PHE A 112 -6.05 5.99 -2.62
C PHE A 112 -5.09 6.25 -1.45
N LEU A 113 -4.18 5.32 -1.17
CA LEU A 113 -3.22 5.45 -0.06
C LEU A 113 -2.34 6.70 -0.20
N CYS A 114 -1.85 6.99 -1.41
CA CYS A 114 -1.08 8.20 -1.68
C CYS A 114 -1.93 9.48 -1.51
N GLY A 115 -3.20 9.43 -1.93
CA GLY A 115 -4.16 10.51 -1.69
C GLY A 115 -4.32 10.79 -0.19
N ARG A 116 -4.42 9.73 0.62
CA ARG A 116 -4.56 9.85 2.06
C ARG A 116 -3.34 10.48 2.73
N VAL A 117 -2.13 10.11 2.31
CA VAL A 117 -0.90 10.76 2.81
C VAL A 117 -0.91 12.26 2.49
N VAL A 118 -1.26 12.65 1.27
CA VAL A 118 -1.33 14.07 0.86
C VAL A 118 -2.36 14.84 1.69
N GLU A 119 -3.52 14.23 1.97
CA GLU A 119 -4.55 14.83 2.85
C GLU A 119 -4.03 15.09 4.26
N LEU A 120 -3.34 14.11 4.84
CA LEU A 120 -2.76 14.22 6.18
C LEU A 120 -1.64 15.27 6.22
N GLU A 121 -0.76 15.30 5.21
CA GLU A 121 0.26 16.34 5.05
C GLU A 121 -0.35 17.76 5.00
N GLU A 122 -1.41 17.94 4.21
CA GLU A 122 -2.12 19.23 4.09
C GLU A 122 -2.80 19.64 5.40
N SER A 123 -3.44 18.70 6.09
CA SER A 123 -4.06 18.92 7.41
C SER A 123 -3.02 19.35 8.45
N LEU A 124 -1.88 18.64 8.52
CA LEU A 124 -0.77 18.96 9.41
C LEU A 124 -0.16 20.33 9.12
N ALA A 125 0.04 20.67 7.84
CA ALA A 125 0.61 21.95 7.44
C ALA A 125 -0.31 23.15 7.74
N THR A 126 -1.63 22.94 7.69
CA THR A 126 -2.62 23.99 7.96
C THR A 126 -3.06 24.05 9.42
N GLY A 127 -2.64 23.08 10.25
CA GLY A 127 -3.10 22.95 11.64
C GLY A 127 -4.59 22.61 11.74
N GLY A 128 -5.15 21.95 10.72
CA GLY A 128 -6.58 21.75 10.53
C GLY A 128 -7.20 20.54 11.26
N GLY A 129 -6.49 19.91 12.20
CA GLY A 129 -6.92 18.69 12.89
C GLY A 129 -6.95 18.85 14.42
N ASP A 130 -7.80 18.05 15.07
CA ASP A 130 -7.94 18.03 16.53
C ASP A 130 -6.72 17.41 17.23
N ASP A 131 -5.98 16.53 16.55
CA ASP A 131 -4.80 15.84 17.06
C ASP A 131 -3.69 15.69 15.99
N PRO A 132 -2.65 16.55 16.02
CA PRO A 132 -1.57 16.50 15.04
C PRO A 132 -0.62 15.31 15.23
N ASP A 133 -0.53 14.74 16.43
CA ASP A 133 0.34 13.59 16.68
C ASP A 133 -0.31 12.31 16.15
N LYS A 134 -1.63 12.16 16.34
CA LYS A 134 -2.42 11.10 15.70
C LYS A 134 -2.34 11.19 14.17
N ALA A 135 -2.50 12.38 13.60
CA ALA A 135 -2.41 12.57 12.15
C ALA A 135 -1.01 12.23 11.60
N ARG A 136 0.06 12.52 12.37
CA ARG A 136 1.43 12.12 11.99
C ARG A 136 1.61 10.61 12.05
N SER A 137 1.14 9.96 13.12
CA SER A 137 1.20 8.50 13.25
C SER A 137 0.46 7.79 12.11
N GLU A 138 -0.76 8.23 11.79
CA GLU A 138 -1.52 7.72 10.64
C GLU A 138 -0.75 7.92 9.33
N MET A 139 -0.19 9.11 9.11
CA MET A 139 0.58 9.41 7.91
C MET A 139 1.80 8.49 7.76
N ASP A 140 2.52 8.23 8.86
CA ASP A 140 3.70 7.37 8.87
C ASP A 140 3.32 5.90 8.59
N MET A 141 2.24 5.41 9.21
CA MET A 141 1.71 4.06 8.94
C MET A 141 1.25 3.91 7.49
N THR A 142 0.49 4.86 6.96
CA THR A 142 -0.02 4.80 5.58
C THR A 142 1.12 4.95 4.58
N SER A 143 2.08 5.83 4.85
CA SER A 143 3.33 5.96 4.11
C SER A 143 4.07 4.62 4.04
N ARG A 144 4.16 3.91 5.16
CA ARG A 144 4.81 2.61 5.24
C ARG A 144 4.04 1.51 4.52
N LEU A 145 2.70 1.54 4.60
CA LEU A 145 1.83 0.60 3.91
C LEU A 145 1.98 0.69 2.38
N ILE A 146 2.13 1.90 1.83
CA ILE A 146 2.39 2.11 0.40
C ILE A 146 3.62 1.33 -0.06
N ASP A 147 4.71 1.36 0.71
CA ASP A 147 5.94 0.63 0.36
C ASP A 147 5.70 -0.89 0.35
N PHE A 148 4.99 -1.42 1.36
CA PHE A 148 4.64 -2.83 1.40
C PHE A 148 3.73 -3.29 0.26
N VAL A 149 2.84 -2.43 -0.20
CA VAL A 149 2.03 -2.69 -1.40
C VAL A 149 2.91 -2.65 -2.65
N LEU A 150 3.80 -1.67 -2.79
CA LEU A 150 4.73 -1.57 -3.92
C LEU A 150 5.67 -2.79 -4.01
N TYR A 151 6.17 -3.29 -2.88
CA TYR A 151 7.03 -4.47 -2.86
C TYR A 151 6.30 -5.70 -3.40
N ARG A 152 5.03 -5.88 -3.02
CA ARG A 152 4.19 -6.96 -3.53
C ARG A 152 3.83 -6.75 -4.99
N PHE A 153 3.46 -5.53 -5.36
CA PHE A 153 3.04 -5.18 -6.71
C PHE A 153 4.14 -5.40 -7.74
N HIS A 154 5.38 -5.07 -7.39
CA HIS A 154 6.55 -5.25 -8.24
C HIS A 154 7.33 -6.54 -7.97
N GLU A 155 6.78 -7.45 -7.16
CA GLU A 155 7.33 -8.78 -6.85
C GLU A 155 8.79 -8.74 -6.38
N LEU A 156 9.12 -7.79 -5.50
CA LEU A 156 10.49 -7.65 -4.99
C LEU A 156 10.91 -8.89 -4.19
N ALA A 157 12.12 -9.37 -4.45
CA ALA A 157 12.72 -10.44 -3.68
C ALA A 157 13.09 -9.97 -2.26
N PRO A 158 13.20 -10.88 -1.26
CA PRO A 158 13.55 -10.49 0.12
C PRO A 158 14.81 -9.63 0.22
N ALA A 159 15.86 -9.94 -0.54
CA ALA A 159 17.10 -9.15 -0.57
C ALA A 159 16.91 -7.74 -1.16
N GLU A 160 15.99 -7.58 -2.12
CA GLU A 160 15.64 -6.27 -2.69
C GLU A 160 14.84 -5.44 -1.70
N ILE A 161 13.93 -6.08 -0.95
CA ILE A 161 13.20 -5.43 0.15
C ILE A 161 14.22 -4.95 1.20
N GLU A 162 15.11 -5.80 1.68
CA GLU A 162 16.16 -5.41 2.63
C GLU A 162 16.99 -4.21 2.15
N LEU A 163 17.32 -4.16 0.87
CA LEU A 163 18.03 -3.03 0.28
C LEU A 163 17.18 -1.74 0.23
N ALA A 164 15.90 -1.85 -0.15
CA ALA A 164 14.95 -0.74 -0.15
C ALA A 164 14.72 -0.16 1.25
N GLU A 165 14.70 -1.04 2.25
CA GLU A 165 14.58 -0.71 3.67
C GLU A 165 15.83 0.00 4.19
N ALA A 166 17.02 -0.54 3.91
CA ALA A 166 18.29 0.09 4.29
C ALA A 166 18.46 1.47 3.62
N GLY A 167 18.03 1.60 2.36
CA GLY A 167 18.03 2.87 1.63
C GLY A 167 16.94 3.86 2.05
N GLY A 168 16.02 3.49 2.95
CA GLY A 168 15.00 4.37 3.54
C GLY A 168 15.46 5.09 4.79
N HIS A 169 16.34 4.44 5.55
CA HIS A 169 16.84 4.94 6.83
C HIS A 169 18.08 5.86 6.68
N ALA A 170 18.58 6.07 5.46
CA ALA A 170 19.77 6.87 5.19
C ALA A 170 19.49 8.37 4.92
N SER A 171 18.22 8.80 4.93
CA SER A 171 17.78 10.19 4.72
C SER A 171 16.91 10.69 5.88
N ALA A 172 17.40 10.54 7.11
CA ALA A 172 16.90 11.23 8.30
C ALA A 172 18.03 12.08 8.90
#